data_AF-A0A5C5VE10-F1
#
_entry.id   AF-A0A5C5VE10-F1
#
_cell.length_a   1.000
_cell.length_b   1.000
_cell.length_c   1.000
_cell.angle_alpha   90.00
_cell.angle_beta   90.00
_cell.angle_gamma   90.00
#
_symmetry.space_group_name_H-M   'P 1'
#
loop_
_entity.id
_entity.type
_entity.pdbx_description
1 polymer ?
#
loop_
_entity_poly.entity_id
_entity_poly.type
_entity_poly.pdbx_seq_one_letter_code
_entity_poly.pdbx_strand_id
1 'polypeptide(L)'
;MDDFDAFIELVNDVCRRPRMLTLNGTFGEVAALFTGIEIASQASSDGDIEKRAINDFITARLLVPSKLWWPGAVRMVAADDEEAIEKVRELLTEFANLRKSKSRKEVVEEAQLAASKYVEPEPAKVWRRFLAARYTANQAEIEPLIVPHPKANVFWERDATPADIAAQLNLMSDAYIVSVSSGSVESGHVTLITELGKFDAYLVDNAWRINAEPLIENDRKNREPGPQ
;
A
#
# COMPACT_ATOMS: atom_id res chain seq x y z
N MET A 1 36.07 0.92 5.79
CA MET A 1 34.63 1.18 6.00
C MET A 1 33.92 0.03 5.31
N ASP A 2 33.02 -0.66 6.00
CA ASP A 2 32.21 -1.74 5.40
C ASP A 2 31.32 -1.12 4.30
N ASP A 3 31.10 -1.82 3.19
CA ASP A 3 30.31 -1.31 2.05
C ASP A 3 28.88 -0.95 2.50
N PHE A 4 28.36 -1.69 3.50
CA PHE A 4 27.06 -1.40 4.11
C PHE A 4 27.09 -0.16 5.00
N ASP A 5 28.19 0.11 5.71
CA ASP A 5 28.33 1.34 6.50
C ASP A 5 28.38 2.57 5.58
N ALA A 6 29.13 2.49 4.48
CA ALA A 6 29.18 3.55 3.47
C ALA A 6 27.81 3.78 2.82
N PHE A 7 27.05 2.72 2.56
CA PHE A 7 25.68 2.85 2.06
C PHE A 7 24.74 3.51 3.09
N ILE A 8 24.84 3.16 4.38
CA ILE A 8 24.04 3.79 5.44
C ILE A 8 24.40 5.28 5.58
N GLU A 9 25.67 5.65 5.47
CA GLU A 9 26.10 7.05 5.43
C GLU A 9 25.47 7.78 4.24
N LEU A 10 25.54 7.21 3.04
CA LEU A 10 24.88 7.75 1.85
C LEU A 10 23.36 7.91 2.05
N VAL A 11 22.70 6.93 2.66
CA VAL A 11 21.27 6.98 2.95
C VAL A 11 20.94 8.17 3.84
N ASN A 12 21.70 8.35 4.92
CA ASN A 12 21.52 9.47 5.83
C ASN A 12 21.81 10.81 5.16
N ASP A 13 22.87 10.91 4.36
CA ASP A 13 23.24 12.15 3.69
C ASP A 13 22.19 12.59 2.66
N VAL A 14 21.62 11.65 1.91
CA VAL A 14 20.56 11.94 0.94
C VAL A 14 19.27 12.35 1.65
N CYS A 15 18.86 11.62 2.68
CA CYS A 15 17.58 11.85 3.36
C CYS A 15 17.60 13.11 4.24
N ARG A 16 18.78 13.64 4.61
CA ARG A 16 18.92 14.88 5.39
C ARG A 16 19.06 16.15 4.55
N ARG A 17 19.05 16.05 3.22
CA ARG A 17 19.22 17.24 2.36
C ARG A 17 18.05 18.21 2.58
N PRO A 18 18.33 19.52 2.76
CA PRO A 18 17.27 20.52 2.89
C PRO A 18 16.39 20.53 1.63
N ARG A 19 15.08 20.76 1.83
CA ARG A 19 13.99 20.74 0.82
C ARG A 19 14.48 21.00 -0.59
N MET A 20 14.46 19.96 -1.41
CA MET A 20 14.88 20.02 -2.80
C MET A 20 13.64 20.27 -3.68
N LEU A 21 13.73 21.30 -4.53
CA LEU A 21 12.63 21.79 -5.36
C LEU A 21 12.44 20.87 -6.57
N THR A 22 11.58 19.86 -6.46
CA THR A 22 11.19 19.04 -7.61
C THR A 22 9.69 19.08 -7.87
N LEU A 23 9.30 18.78 -9.11
CA LEU A 23 7.90 18.75 -9.57
C LEU A 23 7.03 17.74 -8.81
N ASN A 24 7.65 16.71 -8.22
CA ASN A 24 6.95 15.65 -7.48
C ASN A 24 7.23 15.71 -5.96
N GLY A 25 7.74 16.83 -5.46
CA GLY A 25 8.11 16.97 -4.06
C GLY A 25 9.46 16.34 -3.71
N THR A 26 9.99 16.66 -2.54
CA THR A 26 11.34 16.26 -2.10
C THR A 26 11.49 14.73 -2.01
N PHE A 27 10.44 13.99 -1.62
CA PHE A 27 10.52 12.52 -1.59
C PHE A 27 10.71 11.91 -2.99
N GLY A 28 10.14 12.52 -4.04
CA GLY A 28 10.27 12.05 -5.41
C GLY A 28 11.73 12.00 -5.89
N GLU A 29 12.55 12.96 -5.43
CA GLU A 29 13.97 13.00 -5.74
C GLU A 29 14.76 11.91 -5.01
N VAL A 30 14.53 11.79 -3.71
CA VAL A 30 15.14 10.74 -2.87
C VAL A 30 14.85 9.36 -3.47
N ALA A 31 13.60 9.14 -3.88
CA ALA A 31 13.18 7.92 -4.55
C ALA A 31 13.90 7.70 -5.89
N ALA A 32 14.00 8.73 -6.74
CA ALA A 32 14.68 8.64 -8.02
C ALA A 32 16.17 8.30 -7.85
N LEU A 33 16.84 8.90 -6.87
CA LEU A 33 18.26 8.66 -6.61
C LEU A 33 18.52 7.21 -6.18
N PHE A 34 17.79 6.69 -5.19
CA PHE A 34 17.97 5.30 -4.75
C PHE A 34 17.55 4.29 -5.80
N THR A 35 16.53 4.59 -6.60
CA THR A 35 16.15 3.77 -7.75
C THR A 35 17.27 3.73 -8.78
N GLY A 36 17.87 4.87 -9.10
CA GLY A 36 19.01 4.92 -10.03
C GLY A 36 20.20 4.10 -9.54
N ILE A 37 20.51 4.18 -8.24
CA ILE A 37 21.56 3.37 -7.60
C ILE A 37 21.23 1.88 -7.68
N GLU A 38 19.99 1.50 -7.35
CA GLU A 38 19.51 0.12 -7.44
C GLU A 38 19.67 -0.42 -8.87
N ILE A 39 19.15 0.29 -9.87
CA ILE A 39 19.25 -0.11 -11.29
C ILE A 39 20.72 -0.23 -11.73
N ALA A 40 21.56 0.75 -11.38
CA ALA A 40 22.99 0.71 -11.73
C ALA A 40 23.70 -0.49 -11.09
N SER A 41 23.31 -0.88 -9.88
CA SER A 41 23.87 -2.04 -9.18
C SER A 41 23.39 -3.40 -9.71
N GLN A 42 22.27 -3.42 -10.45
CA GLN A 42 21.66 -4.64 -11.02
C GLN A 42 22.22 -5.03 -12.39
N ALA A 43 22.93 -4.13 -13.07
CA ALA A 43 23.57 -4.42 -14.36
C ALA A 43 24.67 -5.52 -14.26
N SER A 44 24.94 -6.06 -13.06
CA SER A 44 25.98 -7.04 -12.78
C SER A 44 25.51 -8.42 -12.28
N SER A 45 24.20 -8.74 -12.19
CA SER A 45 23.76 -10.10 -11.80
C SER A 45 22.52 -10.65 -12.53
N ASP A 46 22.58 -11.96 -12.86
CA ASP A 46 21.66 -12.68 -13.76
C ASP A 46 20.37 -13.23 -13.10
N GLY A 47 20.00 -12.80 -11.88
CA GLY A 47 18.84 -13.35 -11.16
C GLY A 47 17.67 -12.36 -10.95
N ASP A 48 16.45 -12.74 -11.31
CA ASP A 48 15.24 -11.90 -11.14
C ASP A 48 14.89 -11.57 -9.68
N ILE A 49 15.14 -12.50 -8.73
CA ILE A 49 14.88 -12.28 -7.29
C ILE A 49 15.85 -11.22 -6.73
N GLU A 50 17.05 -11.10 -7.28
CA GLU A 50 18.02 -10.10 -6.82
C GLU A 50 17.63 -8.68 -7.23
N LYS A 51 16.88 -8.54 -8.34
CA LYS A 51 16.51 -7.25 -8.94
C LYS A 51 15.33 -6.56 -8.25
N ARG A 52 14.59 -7.26 -7.40
CA ARG A 52 13.44 -6.70 -6.68
C ARG A 52 13.58 -6.76 -5.16
N ALA A 53 14.75 -7.10 -4.65
CA ALA A 53 14.94 -7.34 -3.22
C ALA A 53 14.57 -6.13 -2.35
N ILE A 54 14.97 -4.91 -2.74
CA ILE A 54 14.60 -3.68 -2.00
C ILE A 54 13.09 -3.46 -2.10
N ASN A 55 12.53 -3.61 -3.30
CA ASN A 55 11.09 -3.45 -3.51
C ASN A 55 10.26 -4.40 -2.65
N ASP A 56 10.60 -5.69 -2.68
CA ASP A 56 9.87 -6.74 -1.99
C ASP A 56 10.06 -6.64 -0.48
N PHE A 57 11.26 -6.24 -0.02
CA PHE A 57 11.50 -5.94 1.39
C PHE A 57 10.64 -4.76 1.87
N ILE A 58 10.68 -3.62 1.17
CA ILE A 58 9.94 -2.41 1.56
C ILE A 58 8.44 -2.68 1.55
N THR A 59 7.91 -3.28 0.47
CA THR A 59 6.47 -3.56 0.37
C THR A 59 5.99 -4.53 1.46
N ALA A 60 6.79 -5.56 1.78
CA ALA A 60 6.48 -6.47 2.88
C ALA A 60 6.52 -5.77 4.26
N ARG A 61 7.55 -4.94 4.53
CA ARG A 61 7.66 -4.19 5.78
C ARG A 61 6.54 -3.17 5.97
N LEU A 62 6.06 -2.59 4.88
CA LEU A 62 4.95 -1.64 4.89
C LEU A 62 3.57 -2.30 4.83
N LEU A 63 3.50 -3.64 4.72
CA LEU A 63 2.26 -4.39 4.60
C LEU A 63 1.38 -3.88 3.45
N VAL A 64 2.01 -3.62 2.30
CA VAL A 64 1.32 -3.20 1.08
C VAL A 64 1.52 -4.21 -0.06
N PRO A 65 0.68 -4.20 -1.10
CA PRO A 65 0.83 -5.12 -2.23
C PRO A 65 2.23 -5.09 -2.87
N SER A 66 2.87 -6.25 -3.03
CA SER A 66 4.20 -6.39 -3.64
C SER A 66 4.29 -6.00 -5.12
N LYS A 67 3.13 -5.85 -5.78
CA LYS A 67 3.03 -5.28 -7.14
C LYS A 67 3.29 -3.77 -7.18
N LEU A 68 3.18 -3.09 -6.04
CA LEU A 68 3.52 -1.67 -5.96
C LEU A 68 5.03 -1.51 -6.03
N TRP A 69 5.46 -0.51 -6.81
CA TRP A 69 6.82 -0.06 -6.76
C TRP A 69 7.09 0.69 -5.45
N TRP A 70 8.23 0.44 -4.82
CA TRP A 70 8.50 0.88 -3.45
C TRP A 70 8.30 2.38 -3.18
N PRO A 71 8.58 3.34 -4.09
CA PRO A 71 8.27 4.74 -3.84
C PRO A 71 6.77 4.99 -3.75
N GLY A 72 5.98 4.28 -4.56
CA GLY A 72 4.53 4.31 -4.48
C GLY A 72 4.02 3.71 -3.17
N ALA A 73 4.63 2.60 -2.72
CA ALA A 73 4.35 1.99 -1.42
C ALA A 73 4.60 2.94 -0.25
N VAL A 74 5.75 3.63 -0.24
CA VAL A 74 6.10 4.59 0.82
C VAL A 74 5.13 5.77 0.82
N ARG A 75 4.82 6.37 -0.35
CA ARG A 75 3.80 7.44 -0.46
C ARG A 75 2.41 6.97 -0.01
N MET A 76 2.12 5.70 -0.21
CA MET A 76 0.84 5.12 0.18
C MET A 76 0.69 5.03 1.70
N VAL A 77 1.78 4.97 2.47
CA VAL A 77 1.70 4.92 3.94
C VAL A 77 2.10 6.21 4.64
N ALA A 78 2.76 7.14 3.95
CA ALA A 78 3.16 8.43 4.50
C ALA A 78 2.07 9.50 4.32
N ALA A 79 2.00 10.45 5.26
CA ALA A 79 1.14 11.63 5.20
C ALA A 79 1.74 12.73 4.33
N ASP A 80 3.05 12.90 4.35
CA ASP A 80 3.78 13.90 3.58
C ASP A 80 5.17 13.41 3.14
N ASP A 81 5.92 14.29 2.47
CA ASP A 81 7.26 13.98 1.98
C ASP A 81 8.27 13.79 3.13
N GLU A 82 8.11 14.47 4.28
CA GLU A 82 9.03 14.35 5.41
C GLU A 82 8.90 12.97 6.06
N GLU A 83 7.66 12.54 6.30
CA GLU A 83 7.39 11.19 6.78
C GLU A 83 7.83 10.12 5.76
N ALA A 84 7.61 10.35 4.46
CA ALA A 84 8.05 9.44 3.41
C ALA A 84 9.59 9.28 3.38
N ILE A 85 10.32 10.39 3.53
CA ILE A 85 11.78 10.41 3.58
C ILE A 85 12.30 9.68 4.82
N GLU A 86 11.66 9.89 5.98
CA GLU A 86 12.06 9.20 7.20
C GLU A 86 11.80 7.69 7.09
N LYS A 87 10.63 7.26 6.60
CA LYS A 87 10.34 5.83 6.39
C LYS A 87 11.33 5.16 5.45
N VAL A 88 11.67 5.78 4.31
CA VAL A 88 12.65 5.16 3.39
C VAL A 88 14.03 5.11 4.03
N ARG A 89 14.43 6.12 4.80
CA ARG A 89 15.71 6.15 5.54
C ARG A 89 15.80 4.98 6.51
N GLU A 90 14.77 4.77 7.32
CA GLU A 90 14.68 3.66 8.27
C GLU A 90 14.75 2.31 7.56
N LEU A 91 13.92 2.11 6.53
CA LEU A 91 13.83 0.84 5.81
C LEU A 91 15.12 0.49 5.05
N LEU A 92 15.75 1.45 4.38
CA LEU A 92 17.02 1.21 3.68
C LEU A 92 18.16 0.95 4.67
N THR A 93 18.17 1.63 5.82
CA THR A 93 19.14 1.39 6.89
C THR A 93 18.94 0.00 7.51
N GLU A 94 17.69 -0.40 7.75
CA GLU A 94 17.35 -1.73 8.23
C GLU A 94 17.81 -2.81 7.24
N PHE A 95 17.48 -2.63 5.95
CA PHE A 95 17.89 -3.55 4.89
C PHE A 95 19.41 -3.71 4.86
N ALA A 96 20.16 -2.61 4.90
CA ALA A 96 21.62 -2.63 4.90
C ALA A 96 22.19 -3.36 6.13
N ASN A 97 21.64 -3.11 7.32
CA ASN A 97 22.06 -3.79 8.54
C ASN A 97 21.77 -5.30 8.50
N LEU A 98 20.62 -5.72 7.98
CA LEU A 98 20.32 -7.14 7.80
C LEU A 98 21.28 -7.80 6.81
N ARG A 99 21.64 -7.07 5.74
CA ARG A 99 22.57 -7.56 4.70
C ARG A 99 24.01 -7.78 5.18
N LYS A 100 24.40 -7.24 6.33
CA LYS A 100 25.69 -7.55 6.98
C LYS A 100 25.83 -9.01 7.39
N SER A 101 24.72 -9.71 7.63
CA SER A 101 24.73 -11.11 8.10
C SER A 101 23.87 -12.08 7.29
N LYS A 102 23.00 -11.57 6.40
CA LYS A 102 22.04 -12.37 5.63
C LYS A 102 22.13 -12.06 4.15
N SER A 103 21.93 -13.05 3.28
CA SER A 103 21.74 -12.88 1.83
C SER A 103 20.52 -12.01 1.51
N ARG A 104 20.44 -11.43 0.30
CA ARG A 104 19.24 -10.66 -0.13
C ARG A 104 17.96 -11.49 0.00
N LYS A 105 18.02 -12.76 -0.42
CA LYS A 105 16.91 -13.69 -0.35
C LYS A 105 16.43 -13.89 1.09
N GLU A 106 17.34 -14.15 2.02
CA GLU A 106 16.99 -14.33 3.45
C GLU A 106 16.37 -13.07 4.06
N VAL A 107 16.86 -11.87 3.68
CA VAL A 107 16.27 -10.59 4.13
C VAL A 107 14.83 -10.43 3.64
N VAL A 108 14.56 -10.77 2.38
CA VAL A 108 13.21 -10.69 1.80
C VAL A 108 12.29 -11.75 2.41
N GLU A 109 12.75 -13.00 2.55
CA GLU A 109 11.98 -14.08 3.17
C GLU A 109 11.61 -13.76 4.62
N GLU A 110 12.52 -13.12 5.38
CA GLU A 110 12.23 -12.65 6.73
C GLU A 110 11.14 -11.58 6.76
N ALA A 111 11.22 -10.58 5.87
CA ALA A 111 10.20 -9.53 5.78
C ALA A 111 8.83 -10.10 5.36
N GLN A 112 8.81 -11.02 4.39
CA GLN A 112 7.59 -11.70 3.95
C GLN A 112 7.00 -12.60 5.04
N LEU A 113 7.84 -13.30 5.82
CA LEU A 113 7.39 -14.10 6.95
C LEU A 113 6.83 -13.22 8.08
N ALA A 114 7.38 -12.03 8.29
CA ALA A 114 6.80 -11.07 9.23
C ALA A 114 5.43 -10.58 8.73
N ALA A 115 5.33 -10.25 7.43
CA ALA A 115 4.08 -9.81 6.82
C ALA A 115 2.99 -10.90 6.83
N SER A 116 3.34 -12.18 6.60
CA SER A 116 2.37 -13.28 6.62
C SER A 116 1.79 -13.60 8.00
N LYS A 117 2.45 -13.13 9.07
CA LYS A 117 1.95 -13.21 10.45
C LYS A 117 1.07 -12.03 10.83
N TYR A 118 0.91 -11.04 9.96
CA TYR A 118 0.04 -9.90 10.22
C TYR A 118 -1.41 -10.36 10.36
N VAL A 119 -2.04 -9.98 11.47
CA VAL A 119 -3.44 -10.27 11.74
C VAL A 119 -4.25 -9.03 11.40
N GLU A 120 -5.10 -9.15 10.38
CA GLU A 120 -5.92 -8.03 9.95
C GLU A 120 -6.89 -7.57 11.04
N PRO A 121 -6.95 -6.25 11.33
CA PRO A 121 -7.89 -5.71 12.30
C PRO A 121 -9.32 -5.76 11.76
N GLU A 122 -10.31 -5.58 12.63
CA GLU A 122 -11.72 -5.62 12.25
C GLU A 122 -12.10 -4.69 11.07
N PRO A 123 -11.68 -3.41 11.01
CA PRO A 123 -11.95 -2.56 9.84
C PRO A 123 -11.42 -3.13 8.50
N ALA A 124 -10.29 -3.84 8.51
CA ALA A 124 -9.78 -4.52 7.31
C ALA A 124 -10.69 -5.69 6.88
N LYS A 125 -11.25 -6.45 7.84
CA LYS A 125 -12.24 -7.50 7.55
C LYS A 125 -13.56 -6.93 7.03
N VAL A 126 -13.96 -5.75 7.51
CA VAL A 126 -15.12 -5.01 6.99
C VAL A 126 -14.88 -4.60 5.55
N TRP A 127 -13.68 -4.09 5.22
CA TRP A 127 -13.29 -3.81 3.84
C TRP A 127 -13.43 -5.04 2.93
N ARG A 128 -12.94 -6.21 3.36
CA ARG A 128 -13.08 -7.45 2.57
C ARG A 128 -14.53 -7.81 2.28
N ARG A 129 -15.39 -7.76 3.31
CA ARG A 129 -16.83 -8.01 3.15
C ARG A 129 -17.47 -7.01 2.20
N PHE A 130 -17.12 -5.72 2.35
CA PHE A 130 -17.63 -4.67 1.47
C PHE A 130 -17.22 -4.92 0.01
N LEU A 131 -15.96 -5.27 -0.23
CA LEU A 131 -15.46 -5.51 -1.58
C LEU A 131 -16.11 -6.73 -2.23
N ALA A 132 -16.26 -7.83 -1.48
CA ALA A 132 -16.95 -9.03 -1.94
C ALA A 132 -18.42 -8.74 -2.30
N ALA A 133 -19.13 -8.03 -1.43
CA ALA A 133 -20.51 -7.61 -1.66
C ALA A 133 -20.63 -6.63 -2.85
N ARG A 134 -19.62 -5.77 -3.04
CA ARG A 134 -19.55 -4.86 -4.19
C ARG A 134 -19.46 -5.64 -5.50
N TYR A 135 -18.71 -6.74 -5.59
CA TYR A 135 -18.63 -7.54 -6.82
C TYR A 135 -19.98 -8.15 -7.22
N THR A 136 -20.79 -8.54 -6.25
CA THR A 136 -22.11 -9.14 -6.47
C THR A 136 -23.25 -8.13 -6.51
N ALA A 137 -22.96 -6.83 -6.36
CA ALA A 137 -23.95 -5.75 -6.34
C ALA A 137 -25.04 -5.94 -5.27
N ASN A 138 -24.73 -6.61 -4.16
CA ASN A 138 -25.70 -6.93 -3.11
C ASN A 138 -25.93 -5.74 -2.16
N GLN A 139 -26.98 -4.95 -2.39
CA GLN A 139 -27.32 -3.78 -1.56
C GLN A 139 -27.41 -4.12 -0.07
N ALA A 140 -28.09 -5.21 0.29
CA ALA A 140 -28.35 -5.56 1.68
C ALA A 140 -27.06 -5.86 2.47
N GLU A 141 -26.00 -6.30 1.77
CA GLU A 141 -24.68 -6.50 2.36
C GLU A 141 -23.82 -5.23 2.31
N ILE A 142 -23.90 -4.42 1.26
CA ILE A 142 -23.08 -3.21 1.09
C ILE A 142 -23.49 -2.11 2.07
N GLU A 143 -24.78 -1.80 2.14
CA GLU A 143 -25.32 -0.65 2.87
C GLU A 143 -24.92 -0.60 4.36
N PRO A 144 -24.93 -1.70 5.14
CA PRO A 144 -24.47 -1.66 6.53
C PRO A 144 -22.94 -1.51 6.69
N LEU A 145 -22.14 -1.79 5.64
CA LEU A 145 -20.68 -1.79 5.70
C LEU A 145 -20.05 -0.45 5.32
N ILE A 146 -20.82 0.50 4.82
CA ILE A 146 -20.32 1.82 4.41
C ILE A 146 -20.91 2.94 5.28
N VAL A 147 -20.20 4.06 5.33
CA VAL A 147 -20.74 5.30 5.85
C VAL A 147 -21.92 5.73 4.96
N PRO A 148 -23.08 6.11 5.52
CA PRO A 148 -24.23 6.54 4.73
C PRO A 148 -23.83 7.64 3.73
N HIS A 149 -24.17 7.42 2.46
CA HIS A 149 -23.81 8.35 1.39
C HIS A 149 -24.96 8.46 0.37
N PRO A 150 -25.36 9.68 -0.06
CA PRO A 150 -26.55 9.89 -0.91
C PRO A 150 -26.43 9.27 -2.30
N LYS A 151 -25.22 8.89 -2.72
CA LYS A 151 -24.92 8.29 -4.03
C LYS A 151 -24.41 6.83 -3.92
N ALA A 152 -24.64 6.18 -2.78
CA ALA A 152 -24.18 4.81 -2.56
C ALA A 152 -24.82 3.79 -3.53
N ASN A 153 -26.01 4.12 -4.07
CA ASN A 153 -26.73 3.35 -5.07
C ASN A 153 -25.91 2.95 -6.29
N VAL A 154 -24.88 3.72 -6.64
CA VAL A 154 -23.95 3.41 -7.73
C VAL A 154 -23.37 1.98 -7.65
N PHE A 155 -23.24 1.42 -6.44
CA PHE A 155 -22.68 0.09 -6.23
C PHE A 155 -23.63 -1.08 -6.57
N TRP A 156 -24.95 -0.88 -6.51
CA TRP A 156 -25.94 -1.93 -6.76
C TRP A 156 -26.93 -1.63 -7.90
N GLU A 157 -26.86 -0.42 -8.48
CA GLU A 157 -27.55 -0.11 -9.74
C GLU A 157 -26.84 -0.69 -10.97
N ARG A 158 -25.63 -1.24 -10.81
CA ARG A 158 -24.89 -1.90 -11.87
C ARG A 158 -25.25 -3.38 -11.96
N ASP A 159 -25.07 -3.96 -13.13
CA ASP A 159 -25.09 -5.41 -13.27
C ASP A 159 -24.01 -6.02 -12.37
N ALA A 160 -24.38 -7.09 -11.67
CA ALA A 160 -23.44 -7.86 -10.87
C ALA A 160 -22.31 -8.39 -11.76
N THR A 161 -21.11 -8.49 -11.19
CA THR A 161 -20.02 -9.18 -11.85
C THR A 161 -20.42 -10.66 -12.02
N PRO A 162 -20.19 -11.29 -13.20
CA PRO A 162 -20.45 -12.72 -13.37
C PRO A 162 -19.84 -13.54 -12.24
N ALA A 163 -20.57 -14.54 -11.73
CA ALA A 163 -20.23 -15.21 -10.47
C ALA A 163 -18.84 -15.86 -10.47
N ASP A 164 -18.42 -16.41 -11.61
CA ASP A 164 -17.09 -16.98 -11.83
C ASP A 164 -15.99 -15.92 -11.76
N ILE A 165 -16.22 -14.75 -12.35
CA ILE A 165 -15.31 -13.61 -12.29
C ILE A 165 -15.28 -13.01 -10.88
N ALA A 166 -16.43 -12.87 -10.21
CA ALA A 166 -16.51 -12.40 -8.83
C ALA A 166 -15.72 -13.30 -7.86
N ALA A 167 -15.80 -14.62 -8.04
CA ALA A 167 -14.99 -15.57 -7.27
C ALA A 167 -13.49 -15.37 -7.50
N GLN A 168 -13.05 -15.16 -8.75
CA GLN A 168 -11.64 -14.88 -9.05
C GLN A 168 -11.17 -13.56 -8.44
N LEU A 169 -11.98 -12.50 -8.52
CA LEU A 169 -11.66 -11.20 -7.93
C LEU A 169 -11.55 -11.28 -6.40
N ASN A 170 -12.40 -12.08 -5.74
CA ASN A 170 -12.28 -12.33 -4.31
C ASN A 170 -10.98 -13.06 -3.96
N LEU A 171 -10.63 -14.12 -4.69
CA LEU A 171 -9.36 -14.83 -4.48
C LEU A 171 -8.15 -13.91 -4.68
N MET A 172 -8.21 -13.03 -5.69
CA MET A 172 -7.17 -12.02 -5.91
C MET A 172 -7.11 -11.02 -4.76
N SER A 173 -8.25 -10.57 -4.23
CA SER A 173 -8.30 -9.66 -3.07
C SER A 173 -7.75 -10.32 -1.80
N ASP A 174 -8.00 -11.61 -1.61
CA ASP A 174 -7.51 -12.38 -0.46
C ASP A 174 -6.00 -12.60 -0.47
N ALA A 175 -5.36 -12.47 -1.63
CA ALA A 175 -3.90 -12.51 -1.74
C ALA A 175 -3.21 -11.23 -1.26
N TYR A 176 -3.93 -10.11 -1.08
CA TYR A 176 -3.36 -8.84 -0.62
C TYR A 176 -3.63 -8.61 0.86
N ILE A 177 -2.66 -8.09 1.60
CA ILE A 177 -2.86 -7.64 2.98
C ILE A 177 -3.59 -6.30 2.97
N VAL A 178 -4.60 -6.15 3.82
CA VAL A 178 -5.23 -4.87 4.12
C VAL A 178 -4.72 -4.38 5.47
N SER A 179 -3.92 -3.32 5.45
CA SER A 179 -3.21 -2.81 6.62
C SER A 179 -3.72 -1.44 7.07
N VAL A 180 -3.44 -1.07 8.33
CA VAL A 180 -3.73 0.26 8.85
C VAL A 180 -2.47 1.13 8.67
N SER A 181 -2.61 2.25 7.97
CA SER A 181 -1.53 3.23 7.77
C SER A 181 -1.52 4.35 8.80
N SER A 182 -2.69 4.75 9.29
CA SER A 182 -2.84 5.80 10.31
C SER A 182 -4.12 5.62 11.12
N GLY A 183 -4.21 6.33 12.25
CA GLY A 183 -5.30 6.20 13.21
C GLY A 183 -5.12 5.00 14.15
N SER A 184 -6.18 4.64 14.86
CA SER A 184 -6.16 3.46 15.73
C SER A 184 -7.54 2.83 15.86
N VAL A 185 -7.58 1.51 16.04
CA VAL A 185 -8.83 0.76 16.22
C VAL A 185 -9.56 1.25 17.47
N GLU A 186 -8.82 1.60 18.53
CA GLU A 186 -9.35 2.07 19.80
C GLU A 186 -9.99 3.46 19.68
N SER A 187 -9.45 4.33 18.82
CA SER A 187 -10.01 5.66 18.56
C SER A 187 -11.26 5.63 17.68
N GLY A 188 -11.59 4.47 17.10
CA GLY A 188 -12.72 4.31 16.19
C GLY A 188 -12.50 4.95 14.82
N HIS A 189 -11.27 5.27 14.43
CA HIS A 189 -10.93 5.79 13.12
C HIS A 189 -9.57 5.27 12.66
N VAL A 190 -9.54 4.68 11.45
CA VAL A 190 -8.31 4.21 10.80
C VAL A 190 -8.31 4.55 9.32
N THR A 191 -7.12 4.74 8.74
CA THR A 191 -6.92 4.77 7.30
C THR A 191 -6.32 3.44 6.84
N LEU A 192 -7.10 2.69 6.06
CA LEU A 192 -6.73 1.40 5.49
C LEU A 192 -5.95 1.58 4.18
N ILE A 193 -4.97 0.70 3.97
CA ILE A 193 -4.30 0.49 2.70
C ILE A 193 -4.83 -0.77 2.07
N THR A 194 -5.33 -0.66 0.84
CA THR A 194 -5.99 -1.74 0.11
C THR A 194 -5.42 -1.87 -1.29
N GLU A 195 -5.83 -2.90 -2.02
CA GLU A 195 -5.51 -3.08 -3.43
C GLU A 195 -6.11 -2.01 -4.35
N LEU A 196 -7.07 -1.22 -3.85
CA LEU A 196 -7.73 -0.12 -4.57
C LEU A 196 -7.28 1.28 -4.11
N GLY A 197 -6.45 1.39 -3.07
CA GLY A 197 -5.92 2.67 -2.57
C GLY A 197 -6.07 2.85 -1.06
N LYS A 198 -6.13 4.12 -0.63
CA LYS A 198 -6.35 4.47 0.79
C LYS A 198 -7.83 4.70 1.04
N PHE A 199 -8.35 4.18 2.15
CA PHE A 199 -9.74 4.36 2.56
C PHE A 199 -9.84 4.56 4.06
N ASP A 200 -10.56 5.58 4.49
CA ASP A 200 -10.87 5.72 5.90
C ASP A 200 -11.99 4.76 6.30
N ALA A 201 -11.90 4.25 7.52
CA ALA A 201 -12.94 3.47 8.17
C ALA A 201 -13.23 4.06 9.55
N TYR A 202 -14.51 4.06 9.91
CA TYR A 202 -15.03 4.70 11.12
C TYR A 202 -15.87 3.71 11.92
N LEU A 203 -15.76 3.76 13.25
CA LEU A 203 -16.66 3.08 14.16
C LEU A 203 -17.89 3.95 14.38
N VAL A 204 -19.04 3.54 13.84
CA VAL A 204 -20.32 4.26 13.91
C VAL A 204 -21.36 3.34 14.52
N ASP A 205 -21.99 3.76 15.62
CA ASP A 205 -22.99 2.97 16.36
C ASP A 205 -22.50 1.55 16.69
N ASN A 206 -21.25 1.43 17.18
CA ASN A 206 -20.56 0.17 17.47
C ASN A 206 -20.33 -0.76 16.27
N ALA A 207 -20.47 -0.27 15.04
CA ALA A 207 -20.16 -1.01 13.82
C ALA A 207 -19.13 -0.26 12.96
N TRP A 208 -18.11 -0.98 12.50
CA TRP A 208 -17.14 -0.41 11.57
C TRP A 208 -17.76 -0.23 10.19
N ARG A 209 -17.50 0.94 9.59
CA ARG A 209 -18.01 1.35 8.29
C ARG A 209 -16.92 1.99 7.45
N ILE A 210 -16.87 1.65 6.17
CA ILE A 210 -15.91 2.19 5.21
C ILE A 210 -16.43 3.51 4.64
N ASN A 211 -15.58 4.54 4.58
CA ASN A 211 -15.84 5.69 3.74
C ASN A 211 -15.58 5.33 2.27
N ALA A 212 -16.65 4.96 1.58
CA ALA A 212 -16.61 4.54 0.18
C ALA A 212 -16.67 5.69 -0.84
N GLU A 213 -16.66 6.95 -0.38
CA GLU A 213 -16.73 8.15 -1.24
C GLU A 213 -15.73 8.12 -2.41
N PRO A 214 -14.44 7.78 -2.23
CA PRO A 214 -13.50 7.75 -3.35
C PRO A 214 -13.89 6.75 -4.46
N LEU A 215 -14.50 5.61 -4.10
CA LEU A 215 -14.99 4.64 -5.08
C LEU A 215 -16.27 5.12 -5.77
N ILE A 216 -17.16 5.77 -5.03
CA ILE A 216 -18.39 6.36 -5.58
C ILE A 216 -18.05 7.41 -6.64
N GLU A 217 -17.07 8.26 -6.36
CA GLU A 217 -16.62 9.28 -7.32
C GLU A 217 -15.97 8.67 -8.57
N ASN A 218 -15.13 7.65 -8.41
CA ASN A 218 -14.49 6.97 -9.53
C ASN A 218 -15.50 6.23 -10.41
N ASP A 219 -16.42 5.48 -9.82
CA ASP A 219 -17.47 4.76 -10.55
C ASP A 219 -18.40 5.74 -11.30
N ARG A 220 -18.57 6.96 -10.79
CA ARG A 220 -19.31 8.02 -11.48
C ARG A 220 -18.55 8.60 -12.67
N LYS A 221 -17.29 8.99 -12.50
CA LYS A 221 -16.47 9.55 -13.59
C LYS A 221 -16.39 8.61 -14.78
N ASN A 222 -16.30 7.30 -14.52
CA ASN A 222 -16.26 6.27 -15.56
C ASN A 222 -17.60 6.07 -16.29
N ARG A 223 -18.71 6.66 -15.82
CA ARG A 223 -20.04 6.61 -16.45
C ARG A 223 -20.41 7.87 -17.21
N GLU A 224 -19.71 8.99 -16.98
CA GLU A 224 -19.92 10.20 -17.77
C GLU A 224 -19.30 9.96 -19.16
N PRO A 225 -20.07 10.10 -20.26
CA PRO A 225 -19.50 10.01 -21.59
C PRO A 225 -18.42 11.09 -21.69
N GLY A 226 -17.20 10.70 -22.08
CA GLY A 226 -16.09 11.62 -22.25
C GLY A 226 -16.47 12.81 -23.13
N PRO A 227 -15.83 13.98 -22.98
CA PRO A 227 -16.13 15.14 -23.80
C PRO A 227 -16.02 14.74 -25.28
N GLN A 228 -17.14 14.88 -26.00
CA GLN A 228 -17.22 14.71 -27.46
C GLN A 228 -16.48 15.83 -28.16
#